data_AF-A0A8K1FX18-F1
#
_entry.id   AF-A0A8K1FX18-F1
#
_cell.length_a   1.000
_cell.length_b   1.000
_cell.length_c   1.000
_cell.angle_alpha   90.00
_cell.angle_beta   90.00
_cell.angle_gamma   90.00
#
_symmetry.space_group_name_H-M   'P 1'
#
loop_
_entity.id
_entity.type
_entity.pdbx_description
1 polymer ?
#
loop_
_entity_poly.entity_id
_entity_poly.type
_entity_poly.pdbx_seq_one_letter_code
_entity_poly.pdbx_strand_id
1 'polypeptide(L)'
;EPELQRALERALRVREGARRLLPACSRPEQALETTKTLVLCDARVVAAGGELQRRQEARLRGARRPSDAGPGAERVPCRGTVCISDLRIPLMWKDTEYFRNKGELHRCAVFLLLQVGAEIHDTPTVLVDRTLTDICFEGAVLL
;
A
#
# COMPACT_ATOMS: atom_id res chain seq x y z
N GLU A 1 1.82 -22.63 -4.51
CA GLU A 1 1.09 -21.37 -4.25
C GLU A 1 0.34 -21.28 -2.90
N PRO A 2 0.68 -22.05 -1.85
CA PRO A 2 -0.07 -21.95 -0.60
C PRO A 2 0.18 -20.63 0.15
N GLU A 3 1.32 -19.97 -0.08
CA GLU A 3 1.68 -18.73 0.61
C GLU A 3 0.79 -17.54 0.20
N LEU A 4 0.50 -17.40 -1.09
CA LEU A 4 -0.35 -16.32 -1.59
C LEU A 4 -1.82 -16.50 -1.15
N GLN A 5 -2.32 -17.73 -1.15
CA GLN A 5 -3.65 -18.05 -0.59
C GLN A 5 -3.71 -17.77 0.91
N ARG A 6 -2.71 -18.22 1.68
CA ARG A 6 -2.61 -17.90 3.11
C ARG A 6 -2.52 -16.39 3.35
N ALA A 7 -1.81 -15.65 2.52
CA ALA A 7 -1.72 -14.19 2.61
C ALA A 7 -3.08 -13.53 2.38
N LEU A 8 -3.83 -13.96 1.36
CA LEU A 8 -5.19 -13.51 1.10
C LEU A 8 -6.13 -13.82 2.29
N GLU A 9 -6.13 -15.06 2.78
CA GLU A 9 -6.95 -15.45 3.92
C GLU A 9 -6.64 -14.66 5.18
N ARG A 10 -5.35 -14.43 5.47
CA ARG A 10 -4.92 -13.58 6.59
C ARG A 10 -5.45 -12.16 6.41
N ALA A 11 -5.29 -11.56 5.23
CA ALA A 11 -5.77 -10.21 4.97
C ALA A 11 -7.30 -10.10 5.12
N LEU A 12 -8.06 -11.10 4.66
CA LEU A 12 -9.52 -11.18 4.84
C LEU A 12 -9.92 -11.24 6.32
N ARG A 13 -9.23 -12.05 7.13
CA ARG A 13 -9.50 -12.17 8.57
C ARG A 13 -9.19 -10.87 9.32
N VAL A 14 -8.05 -10.24 9.02
CA VAL A 14 -7.67 -8.96 9.63
C VAL A 14 -8.66 -7.86 9.23
N ARG A 15 -9.08 -7.81 7.95
CA ARG A 15 -10.11 -6.89 7.47
C ARG A 15 -11.41 -7.02 8.26
N GLU A 16 -11.90 -8.25 8.43
CA GLU A 16 -13.13 -8.50 9.17
C GLU A 16 -12.99 -8.08 10.64
N GLY A 17 -11.85 -8.37 11.27
CA GLY A 17 -11.53 -7.90 12.62
C GLY A 17 -11.54 -6.37 12.72
N ALA A 18 -10.87 -5.68 11.79
CA ALA A 18 -10.81 -4.22 11.74
C ALA A 18 -12.20 -3.58 11.55
N ARG A 19 -13.05 -4.15 10.69
CA ARG A 19 -14.44 -3.68 10.48
C ARG A 19 -15.28 -3.76 11.75
N ARG A 20 -15.08 -4.81 12.57
CA ARG A 20 -15.78 -4.96 13.85
C ARG A 20 -15.19 -4.07 14.95
N LEU A 21 -13.88 -3.84 14.92
CA LEU A 21 -13.19 -3.00 15.90
C LEU A 21 -13.49 -1.50 15.70
N LEU A 22 -13.62 -1.05 14.45
CA LEU A 22 -13.80 0.36 14.12
C LEU A 22 -14.97 1.05 14.87
N PRO A 23 -16.20 0.49 14.92
CA PRO A 23 -17.29 1.09 15.70
C PRO A 23 -17.09 1.02 17.22
N ALA A 24 -16.17 0.19 17.71
CA ALA A 24 -15.81 0.10 19.13
C ALA A 24 -14.70 1.10 19.55
N CYS A 25 -14.13 1.84 18.60
CA CYS A 25 -13.10 2.83 18.90
C CYS A 25 -13.71 4.03 19.65
N SER A 26 -13.13 4.36 20.81
CA SER A 26 -13.57 5.50 21.64
C SER A 26 -12.66 6.73 21.50
N ARG A 27 -11.46 6.53 20.95
CA ARG A 27 -10.45 7.57 20.73
C ARG A 27 -10.17 7.77 19.24
N PRO A 28 -9.91 9.01 18.79
CA PRO A 28 -9.64 9.29 17.39
C PRO A 28 -8.38 8.58 16.88
N GLU A 29 -7.37 8.39 17.71
CA GLU A 29 -6.14 7.69 17.33
C GLU A 29 -6.41 6.20 17.08
N GLN A 30 -7.28 5.58 17.87
CA GLN A 30 -7.69 4.18 17.68
C GLN A 30 -8.49 4.01 16.39
N ALA A 31 -9.43 4.92 16.15
CA ALA A 31 -10.25 4.90 14.94
C ALA A 31 -9.37 5.10 13.69
N LEU A 32 -8.40 6.02 13.75
CA LEU A 32 -7.45 6.29 12.67
C LEU A 32 -6.60 5.07 12.35
N GLU A 33 -5.97 4.45 13.35
CA GLU A 33 -5.11 3.28 13.12
C GLU A 33 -5.91 2.06 12.64
N THR A 34 -7.12 1.88 13.17
CA THR A 34 -8.04 0.83 12.70
C THR A 34 -8.47 1.06 11.26
N THR A 35 -8.75 2.32 10.88
CA THR A 35 -9.08 2.70 9.50
C THR A 35 -7.90 2.47 8.57
N LYS A 36 -6.68 2.86 8.95
CA LYS A 36 -5.47 2.58 8.18
C LYS A 36 -5.29 1.07 7.97
N THR A 37 -5.46 0.27 9.04
CA THR A 37 -5.39 -1.19 8.97
C THR A 37 -6.42 -1.76 7.99
N LEU A 38 -7.64 -1.23 8.00
CA LEU A 38 -8.70 -1.62 7.08
C LEU A 38 -8.32 -1.34 5.62
N VAL A 39 -7.86 -0.13 5.31
CA VAL A 39 -7.43 0.28 3.96
C VAL A 39 -6.25 -0.58 3.48
N LEU A 40 -5.25 -0.81 4.32
CA LEU A 40 -4.11 -1.67 4.02
C LEU A 40 -4.53 -3.11 3.71
N CYS A 41 -5.45 -3.67 4.51
CA CYS A 41 -5.93 -5.03 4.28
C CYS A 41 -6.79 -5.14 3.01
N ASP A 42 -7.60 -4.13 2.69
CA ASP A 42 -8.35 -4.10 1.44
C ASP A 42 -7.42 -4.07 0.22
N ALA A 43 -6.36 -3.26 0.24
CA ALA A 43 -5.34 -3.27 -0.80
C ALA A 43 -4.66 -4.65 -0.94
N ARG A 44 -4.31 -5.29 0.18
CA ARG A 44 -3.72 -6.64 0.19
C ARG A 44 -4.67 -7.70 -0.39
N VAL A 45 -5.97 -7.62 -0.07
CA VAL A 45 -6.99 -8.53 -0.61
C VAL A 45 -7.08 -8.39 -2.13
N VAL A 46 -7.14 -7.15 -2.64
CA VAL A 46 -7.19 -6.87 -4.08
C VAL A 46 -5.92 -7.35 -4.77
N ALA A 47 -4.74 -7.03 -4.24
CA ALA A 47 -3.47 -7.41 -4.84
C ALA A 47 -3.26 -8.93 -4.86
N ALA A 48 -3.47 -9.62 -3.73
CA ALA A 48 -3.32 -11.07 -3.65
C ALA A 48 -4.38 -11.82 -4.46
N GLY A 49 -5.63 -11.37 -4.43
CA GLY A 49 -6.73 -11.95 -5.21
C GLY A 49 -6.50 -11.80 -6.72
N GLY A 50 -6.11 -10.60 -7.16
CA GLY A 50 -5.78 -10.34 -8.56
C GLY A 50 -4.60 -11.18 -9.05
N GLU A 51 -3.57 -11.36 -8.22
CA GLU A 51 -2.43 -12.22 -8.56
C GLU A 51 -2.81 -13.71 -8.64
N LEU A 52 -3.63 -14.21 -7.72
CA LEU A 52 -4.15 -15.59 -7.78
C LEU A 52 -4.94 -15.82 -9.07
N GLN A 53 -5.83 -14.88 -9.41
CA GLN A 53 -6.60 -14.96 -10.64
C GLN A 53 -5.70 -14.96 -11.87
N ARG A 54 -4.71 -14.06 -11.95
CA ARG A 54 -3.75 -14.02 -13.07
C ARG A 54 -3.01 -15.35 -13.25
N ARG A 55 -2.56 -15.97 -12.16
CA ARG A 55 -1.85 -17.27 -12.20
C ARG A 55 -2.77 -18.41 -12.61
N GLN A 56 -4.00 -18.41 -12.12
CA GLN A 56 -5.01 -19.39 -12.52
C GLN A 56 -5.32 -19.28 -14.01
N GLU A 57 -5.56 -18.06 -14.52
CA GLU A 57 -5.77 -17.83 -15.95
C GLU A 57 -4.56 -18.24 -16.80
N ALA A 58 -3.34 -17.97 -16.34
CA ALA A 58 -2.12 -18.38 -17.04
C ALA A 58 -1.97 -19.90 -17.14
N ARG A 59 -2.40 -20.65 -16.11
CA ARG A 59 -2.47 -22.12 -16.16
C ARG A 59 -3.52 -22.62 -17.14
N LEU A 60 -4.72 -22.02 -17.11
CA LEU A 60 -5.83 -22.41 -17.96
C LEU A 60 -5.59 -22.10 -19.44
N ARG A 61 -4.91 -20.99 -19.75
CA ARG A 61 -4.50 -20.64 -21.13
C ARG A 61 -3.44 -21.60 -21.69
N GLY A 62 -2.98 -22.57 -20.91
CA GLY A 62 -1.82 -23.39 -21.20
C GLY A 62 -0.57 -22.53 -21.08
N ALA A 63 0.46 -23.01 -20.38
CA ALA A 63 1.78 -22.40 -20.46
C ALA A 63 2.09 -22.21 -21.95
N ARG A 64 2.14 -20.95 -22.44
CA ARG A 64 2.65 -20.67 -23.79
C ARG A 64 3.96 -21.43 -23.86
N ARG A 65 4.02 -22.47 -24.69
CA ARG A 65 5.28 -23.15 -24.99
C ARG A 65 6.27 -22.02 -25.31
N PRO A 66 7.46 -21.98 -24.70
CA PRO A 66 8.54 -21.21 -25.28
C PRO A 66 8.94 -21.93 -26.57
N SER A 67 8.12 -21.79 -27.62
CA SER A 67 8.55 -22.08 -28.97
C SER A 67 9.26 -20.82 -29.45
N ASP A 68 10.50 -21.02 -29.87
CA ASP A 68 11.29 -20.14 -30.73
C ASP A 68 12.18 -19.10 -30.05
N ALA A 69 12.77 -19.42 -28.89
CA ALA A 69 14.12 -18.93 -28.61
C ALA A 69 15.11 -19.95 -29.18
N GLY A 70 15.70 -19.66 -30.34
CA GLY A 70 16.82 -20.44 -30.88
C GLY A 70 18.00 -20.49 -29.90
N PRO A 71 19.06 -21.28 -30.18
CA PRO A 71 20.21 -21.46 -29.30
C PRO A 71 21.09 -20.20 -29.27
N GLY A 72 20.57 -19.10 -28.74
CA GLY A 72 21.33 -17.95 -28.27
C GLY A 72 21.30 -18.00 -26.75
N ALA A 73 22.48 -17.99 -26.13
CA ALA A 73 22.67 -18.08 -24.68
C ALA A 73 21.52 -17.43 -23.89
N GLU A 74 20.76 -18.26 -23.18
CA GLU A 74 19.60 -17.86 -22.38
C GLU A 74 20.06 -16.79 -21.37
N ARG A 75 19.78 -15.53 -21.66
CA ARG A 75 20.19 -14.42 -20.82
C ARG A 75 19.39 -14.48 -19.53
N VAL A 76 20.02 -14.93 -18.45
CA VAL A 76 19.44 -14.92 -17.11
C VAL A 76 19.42 -13.48 -16.61
N PRO A 77 18.26 -12.94 -16.17
CA PRO A 77 18.20 -11.61 -15.57
C PRO A 77 19.00 -11.58 -14.27
N CYS A 78 19.73 -10.48 -14.02
CA CYS A 78 20.36 -10.27 -12.73
C CYS A 78 19.29 -10.01 -11.65
N ARG A 79 19.55 -10.48 -10.43
CA ARG A 79 18.72 -10.19 -9.25
C ARG A 79 19.32 -8.97 -8.54
N GLY A 80 18.47 -8.07 -8.07
CA GLY A 80 18.85 -6.91 -7.29
C GLY A 80 17.74 -6.56 -6.31
N THR A 81 18.08 -5.78 -5.30
CA THR A 81 17.14 -5.24 -4.30
C THR A 81 17.02 -3.74 -4.52
N VAL A 82 15.81 -3.21 -4.44
CA VAL A 82 15.54 -1.78 -4.62
C VAL A 82 15.17 -1.18 -3.28
N CYS A 83 15.75 -0.04 -2.94
CA CYS A 83 15.40 0.72 -1.74
C CYS A 83 14.81 2.05 -2.15
N ILE A 84 13.65 2.40 -1.59
CA ILE A 84 12.98 3.69 -1.79
C ILE A 84 13.02 4.44 -0.45
N SER A 85 13.66 5.61 -0.41
CA SER A 85 13.73 6.50 0.76
C SER A 85 13.31 7.93 0.38
N ASP A 86 13.21 8.80 1.40
CA ASP A 86 13.02 10.24 1.24
C ASP A 86 11.76 10.61 0.43
N LEU A 87 10.69 9.83 0.63
CA LEU A 87 9.41 10.09 -0.02
C LEU A 87 8.82 11.38 0.52
N ARG A 88 8.55 12.32 -0.40
CA ARG A 88 8.01 13.64 -0.10
C ARG A 88 6.87 14.04 -1.02
N ILE A 89 5.84 14.64 -0.44
CA ILE A 89 4.70 15.20 -1.17
C ILE A 89 4.63 16.69 -0.86
N PRO A 90 4.94 17.58 -1.81
CA PRO A 90 4.82 19.02 -1.60
C PRO A 90 3.34 19.42 -1.47
N LEU A 91 3.05 20.32 -0.54
CA LEU A 91 1.72 20.85 -0.26
C LEU A 91 1.59 22.26 -0.81
N MET A 92 0.51 22.49 -1.55
CA MET A 92 0.18 23.81 -2.11
C MET A 92 -1.06 24.35 -1.41
N TRP A 93 -0.85 25.09 -0.32
CA TRP A 93 -1.92 25.80 0.37
C TRP A 93 -2.32 27.04 -0.41
N LYS A 94 -3.61 27.31 -0.51
CA LYS A 94 -4.07 28.59 -1.05
C LYS A 94 -3.91 29.68 0.01
N ASP A 95 -3.50 30.89 -0.38
CA ASP A 95 -3.36 32.03 0.53
C ASP A 95 -4.65 32.30 1.34
N THR A 96 -5.81 32.12 0.70
CA THR A 96 -7.12 32.24 1.36
C THR A 96 -7.32 31.25 2.50
N GLU A 97 -6.69 30.07 2.44
CA GLU A 97 -6.78 29.02 3.46
C GLU A 97 -5.74 29.22 4.58
N TYR A 98 -4.57 29.78 4.25
CA TYR A 98 -3.51 30.10 5.22
C TYR A 98 -3.88 31.30 6.11
N PHE A 99 -4.43 32.37 5.53
CA PHE A 99 -4.65 33.63 6.27
C PHE A 99 -6.01 33.75 6.96
N ARG A 100 -7.09 33.10 6.46
CA ARG A 100 -8.44 33.28 7.01
C ARG A 100 -8.81 32.36 8.17
N ASN A 101 -8.06 31.30 8.41
CA ASN A 101 -8.47 30.21 9.31
C ASN A 101 -7.51 30.01 10.49
N LYS A 102 -7.24 31.08 11.24
CA LYS A 102 -6.40 31.05 12.45
C LYS A 102 -6.98 30.23 13.63
N GLY A 103 -8.19 29.67 13.48
CA GLY A 103 -8.85 28.87 14.52
C GLY A 103 -9.16 27.42 14.14
N GLU A 104 -9.06 27.04 12.85
CA GLU A 104 -9.42 25.71 12.38
C GLU A 104 -8.17 24.99 11.85
N LEU A 105 -7.52 24.24 12.73
CA LEU A 105 -6.44 23.32 12.39
C LEU A 105 -7.06 22.09 11.73
N HIS A 106 -7.32 22.11 10.42
CA HIS A 106 -7.62 20.86 9.72
C HIS A 106 -6.38 19.98 9.80
N ARG A 107 -6.45 18.98 10.68
CA ARG A 107 -5.44 17.95 10.84
C ARG A 107 -5.88 16.75 10.02
N CYS A 108 -5.29 16.61 8.84
CA CYS A 108 -5.49 15.41 8.02
C CYS A 108 -4.44 14.37 8.43
N ALA A 109 -4.77 13.10 8.29
CA ALA A 109 -3.82 12.01 8.48
C ALA A 109 -3.50 11.40 7.11
N VAL A 110 -2.20 11.28 6.79
CA VAL A 110 -1.74 10.79 5.50
C VAL A 110 -0.75 9.65 5.71
N PHE A 111 -0.89 8.57 4.93
CA PHE A 111 0.04 7.46 4.85
C PHE A 111 0.13 6.98 3.40
N LEU A 112 1.18 6.25 3.06
CA LEU A 112 1.37 5.68 1.73
C LEU A 112 1.17 4.18 1.74
N LEU A 113 0.69 3.66 0.61
CA LEU A 113 0.72 2.26 0.25
C LEU A 113 1.56 2.09 -1.01
N LEU A 114 2.59 1.26 -0.94
CA LEU A 114 3.44 0.90 -2.08
C LEU A 114 3.12 -0.54 -2.49
N GLN A 115 2.79 -0.72 -3.76
CA GLN A 115 2.46 -2.03 -4.32
C GLN A 115 3.54 -2.51 -5.28
N VAL A 116 4.07 -3.72 -5.01
CA VAL A 116 4.98 -4.45 -5.90
C VAL A 116 4.42 -5.84 -6.14
N GLY A 117 3.87 -6.06 -7.34
CA GLY A 117 3.16 -7.31 -7.63
C GLY A 117 1.97 -7.52 -6.69
N ALA A 118 2.04 -8.56 -5.86
CA ALA A 118 1.02 -8.88 -4.84
C ALA A 118 1.38 -8.35 -3.44
N GLU A 119 2.57 -7.79 -3.26
CA GLU A 119 3.05 -7.29 -1.98
C GLU A 119 2.64 -5.82 -1.79
N ILE A 120 2.19 -5.50 -0.58
CA ILE A 120 1.76 -4.16 -0.18
C ILE A 120 2.53 -3.75 1.07
N HIS A 121 3.30 -2.68 0.94
CA HIS A 121 4.04 -2.02 2.01
C HIS A 121 3.35 -0.71 2.38
N ASP A 122 3.41 -0.32 3.64
CA ASP A 122 2.85 0.94 4.12
C ASP A 122 3.87 1.77 4.89
N THR A 123 3.63 3.08 4.96
CA THR A 123 4.41 4.00 5.79
C THR A 123 3.66 4.33 7.08
N PRO A 124 4.35 4.78 8.14
CA PRO A 124 3.70 5.42 9.27
C PRO A 124 2.79 6.58 8.84
N THR A 125 1.76 6.84 9.66
CA THR A 125 0.82 7.93 9.44
C THR A 125 1.45 9.25 9.85
N VAL A 126 1.36 10.25 8.99
CA VAL A 126 1.81 11.62 9.23
C VAL A 126 0.59 12.50 9.43
N LEU A 127 0.58 13.28 10.51
CA LEU A 127 -0.44 14.31 10.75
C LEU A 127 -0.04 15.58 10.00
N VAL A 128 -0.96 16.08 9.18
CA VAL A 128 -0.74 17.19 8.27
C VAL A 128 -1.63 18.35 8.69
N ASP A 129 -1.02 19.50 8.94
CA ASP A 129 -1.71 20.76 9.11
C ASP A 129 -1.09 21.84 8.20
N ARG A 130 -1.66 23.04 8.24
CA ARG A 130 -1.26 24.16 7.37
C ARG A 130 0.14 24.73 7.67
N THR A 131 0.82 24.27 8.71
CA THR A 131 2.20 24.68 9.01
C THR A 131 3.23 23.90 8.18
N LEU A 132 2.84 22.76 7.58
CA LEU A 132 3.72 21.94 6.76
C LEU A 132 3.76 22.43 5.32
N THR A 133 4.95 22.49 4.72
CA THR A 133 5.12 22.71 3.26
C THR A 133 5.17 21.41 2.49
N ASP A 134 5.55 20.33 3.15
CA ASP A 134 5.76 19.02 2.57
C ASP A 134 5.32 17.94 3.57
N ILE A 135 4.79 16.83 3.06
CA ILE A 135 4.62 15.58 3.81
C ILE A 135 5.87 14.76 3.59
N CYS A 136 6.61 14.46 4.66
CA CYS A 136 7.83 13.66 4.61
C CYS A 136 7.60 12.30 5.27
N PHE A 137 8.03 11.23 4.61
CA PHE A 137 8.03 9.88 5.19
C PHE A 137 9.49 9.46 5.48
N GLU A 138 9.87 9.43 6.76
CA GLU A 138 11.26 9.20 7.20
C GLU A 138 11.76 7.74 7.04
N GLY A 139 10.88 6.82 6.64
CA GLY A 139 11.20 5.41 6.47
C GLY A 139 11.72 5.07 5.06
N ALA A 140 12.57 4.06 4.99
CA ALA A 140 12.94 3.42 3.74
C ALA A 140 12.12 2.13 3.52
N VAL A 141 11.69 1.89 2.28
CA VAL A 141 11.02 0.66 1.86
C VAL A 141 11.96 -0.14 0.98
N LEU A 142 12.34 -1.33 1.46
CA LEU A 142 13.15 -2.30 0.73
C LEU A 142 12.23 -3.25 -0.04
N LEU A 143 12.49 -3.40 -1.34
CA LEU A 143 11.70 -4.15 -2.33
C LEU A 143 12.57 -5.18 -3.06
#